data_AF-A0A2T3JU06-F1
#
_entry.id   AF-A0A2T3JU06-F1
#
_cell.length_a   1.000
_cell.length_b   1.000
_cell.length_c   1.000
_cell.angle_alpha   90.00
_cell.angle_beta   90.00
_cell.angle_gamma   90.00
#
_symmetry.space_group_name_H-M   'P 1'
#
loop_
_entity.id
_entity.type
_entity.pdbx_description
1 polymer ?
#
loop_
_entity_poly.entity_id
_entity_poly.type
_entity_poly.pdbx_seq_one_letter_code
_entity_poly.pdbx_strand_id
1 'polypeptide(L)'
;MLIFIRRLLLLIFITFHISSNALTIEKYKKQYALVPCTGLETRIYSFEKRSEMMFSNASKKEKANLNREYKALNTLYKKKKCHKRTPR
;
A
#
# COMPACT_ATOMS: atom_id res chain seq x y z
N MET A 1 37.04 -10.68 22.40
CA MET A 1 35.90 -11.13 21.55
C MET A 1 34.56 -10.49 21.89
N LEU A 2 34.20 -10.28 23.16
CA LEU A 2 32.88 -9.73 23.57
C LEU A 2 32.56 -8.32 23.05
N ILE A 3 33.57 -7.45 22.87
CA ILE A 3 33.37 -6.07 22.37
C ILE A 3 32.94 -6.04 20.90
N PHE A 4 33.48 -6.95 20.08
CA PHE A 4 33.13 -7.05 18.67
C PHE A 4 31.69 -7.55 18.47
N ILE A 5 31.27 -8.54 19.26
CA ILE A 5 29.88 -9.04 19.25
C ILE A 5 28.91 -7.94 19.67
N ARG A 6 29.25 -7.15 20.70
CA ARG A 6 28.42 -6.05 21.19
C ARG A 6 28.27 -4.92 20.17
N ARG A 7 29.34 -4.58 19.42
CA ARG A 7 29.27 -3.60 18.32
C ARG A 7 28.49 -4.12 17.12
N LEU A 8 28.61 -5.41 16.82
CA LEU A 8 27.87 -6.06 15.74
C LEU A 8 26.36 -6.07 16.01
N LEU A 9 25.95 -6.36 17.25
CA LEU A 9 24.55 -6.29 17.67
C LEU A 9 23.95 -4.89 17.52
N LEU A 10 24.68 -3.84 17.90
CA LEU A 10 24.22 -2.45 17.75
C LEU A 10 24.02 -2.05 16.28
N LEU A 11 24.88 -2.51 15.36
CA LEU A 11 24.74 -2.29 13.92
C LEU A 11 23.50 -2.99 13.33
N ILE A 12 23.18 -4.19 13.80
CA ILE A 12 21.98 -4.93 13.37
C ILE A 12 20.70 -4.23 13.85
N PHE A 13 20.70 -3.69 15.09
CA PHE A 13 19.55 -2.94 15.60
C PHE A 13 19.32 -1.63 14.83
N ILE A 14 20.36 -0.89 14.43
CA ILE A 14 20.22 0.36 13.67
C ILE A 14 19.62 0.11 12.27
N THR A 15 19.95 -1.02 11.63
CA THR A 15 19.40 -1.35 10.31
C THR A 15 17.95 -1.85 10.35
N PHE A 16 17.47 -2.34 11.49
CA PHE A 16 16.09 -2.84 11.62
C PHE A 16 15.04 -1.72 11.76
N HIS A 17 15.41 -0.53 12.25
CA HIS A 17 14.47 0.55 12.56
C HIS A 17 14.10 1.47 11.38
N ILE A 18 14.69 1.32 10.19
CA ILE A 18 14.40 2.20 9.03
C ILE A 18 13.18 1.72 8.21
N SER A 19 12.50 0.65 8.60
CA SER A 19 11.31 0.19 7.89
C SER A 19 10.01 0.90 8.30
N SER A 20 10.04 2.23 8.50
CA SER A 20 8.82 3.05 8.31
C SER A 20 8.54 3.21 6.81
N ASN A 21 8.53 2.08 6.10
CA ASN A 21 8.46 1.99 4.66
C ASN A 21 7.03 2.28 4.23
N ALA A 22 6.77 3.53 3.85
CA ALA A 22 5.66 3.85 2.97
C ALA A 22 5.65 2.83 1.82
N LEU A 23 4.61 1.99 1.73
CA LEU A 23 4.54 0.99 0.67
C LEU A 23 4.60 1.72 -0.69
N THR A 24 5.53 1.28 -1.53
CA THR A 24 5.63 1.79 -2.90
C THR A 24 4.47 1.25 -3.73
N ILE A 25 4.11 1.96 -4.80
CA ILE A 25 3.06 1.54 -5.73
C ILE A 25 3.29 0.10 -6.23
N GLU A 26 4.55 -0.26 -6.49
CA GLU A 26 4.91 -1.61 -6.94
C GLU A 26 4.68 -2.69 -5.86
N LYS A 27 4.90 -2.39 -4.58
CA LYS A 27 4.57 -3.32 -3.49
C LYS A 27 3.05 -3.57 -3.44
N TYR A 28 2.24 -2.51 -3.56
CA TYR A 28 0.78 -2.67 -3.64
C TYR A 28 0.34 -3.44 -4.88
N LYS A 29 0.96 -3.19 -6.05
CA LYS A 29 0.66 -3.96 -7.27
C LYS A 29 0.94 -5.46 -7.08
N LYS A 30 2.06 -5.81 -6.43
CA LYS A 30 2.39 -7.21 -6.13
C LYS A 30 1.39 -7.82 -5.15
N GLN A 31 1.04 -7.10 -4.08
CA GLN A 31 0.06 -7.55 -3.09
C GLN A 31 -1.31 -7.87 -3.72
N TYR A 32 -1.73 -7.06 -4.68
CA TYR A 32 -3.04 -7.20 -5.34
C TYR A 32 -3.00 -7.93 -6.68
N ALA A 33 -1.84 -8.48 -7.09
CA ALA A 33 -1.66 -9.08 -8.41
C ALA A 33 -2.60 -10.26 -8.67
N LEU A 34 -2.92 -11.05 -7.63
CA LEU A 34 -3.78 -12.23 -7.73
C LEU A 34 -5.28 -11.93 -7.52
N VAL A 35 -5.63 -10.71 -7.13
CA VAL A 35 -7.02 -10.35 -6.83
C VAL A 35 -7.85 -10.32 -8.13
N PRO A 36 -9.02 -10.99 -8.19
CA PRO A 36 -9.90 -10.97 -9.36
C PRO A 36 -10.51 -9.58 -9.58
N CYS A 37 -11.03 -9.31 -10.78
CA CYS A 37 -11.61 -8.00 -11.13
C CYS A 37 -12.72 -7.56 -10.15
N THR A 38 -13.59 -8.47 -9.72
CA THR A 38 -14.63 -8.19 -8.72
C THR A 38 -14.04 -7.74 -7.38
N GLY A 39 -12.98 -8.41 -6.92
CA GLY A 39 -12.28 -8.04 -5.69
C GLY A 39 -11.53 -6.70 -5.80
N LEU A 40 -10.97 -6.41 -6.98
CA LEU A 40 -10.35 -5.10 -7.26
C LEU A 40 -11.41 -3.99 -7.28
N GLU A 41 -12.56 -4.24 -7.89
CA GLU A 41 -13.69 -3.30 -7.97
C GLU A 41 -14.25 -2.98 -6.58
N THR A 42 -14.55 -3.99 -5.77
CA THR A 42 -15.02 -3.80 -4.39
C THR A 42 -14.02 -3.01 -3.55
N ARG A 43 -12.72 -3.27 -3.72
CA ARG A 43 -11.69 -2.50 -3.02
C ARG A 43 -11.63 -1.05 -3.50
N ILE A 44 -11.66 -0.80 -4.80
CA ILE A 44 -11.68 0.56 -5.37
C ILE A 44 -12.89 1.32 -4.86
N TYR A 45 -14.08 0.71 -4.90
CA TYR A 45 -15.32 1.31 -4.40
C TYR A 45 -15.26 1.60 -2.88
N SER A 46 -14.80 0.63 -2.09
CA SER A 46 -14.60 0.79 -0.65
C SER A 46 -13.59 1.90 -0.36
N PHE A 47 -12.53 2.00 -1.16
CA PHE A 47 -11.56 3.08 -1.10
C PHE A 47 -12.22 4.43 -1.37
N GLU A 48 -12.97 4.58 -2.45
CA GLU A 48 -13.66 5.82 -2.80
C GLU A 48 -14.60 6.27 -1.67
N LYS A 49 -15.43 5.37 -1.14
CA LYS A 49 -16.31 5.64 0.00
C LYS A 49 -15.56 6.03 1.28
N ARG A 50 -14.49 5.31 1.58
CA ARG A 50 -13.70 5.54 2.80
C ARG A 50 -12.79 6.77 2.67
N SER A 51 -12.39 7.11 1.46
CA SER A 51 -11.49 8.22 1.17
C SER A 51 -12.12 9.56 1.52
N GLU A 52 -13.41 9.73 1.28
CA GLU A 52 -14.17 10.93 1.64
C GLU A 52 -14.12 11.19 3.15
N MET A 53 -14.25 10.13 3.96
CA MET A 53 -14.17 10.21 5.43
C MET A 53 -12.73 10.26 5.97
N MET A 54 -11.78 9.56 5.35
CA MET A 54 -10.40 9.52 5.84
C MET A 54 -9.59 10.74 5.40
N PHE A 55 -9.85 11.33 4.24
CA PHE A 55 -9.08 12.47 3.75
C PHE A 55 -9.34 13.74 4.56
N SER A 56 -10.42 13.86 5.33
CA SER A 56 -10.62 14.99 6.24
C SER A 56 -9.68 14.93 7.46
N ASN A 57 -9.44 13.73 8.01
CA ASN A 57 -8.73 13.54 9.29
C ASN A 57 -7.32 12.91 9.17
N ALA A 58 -6.93 12.39 8.01
CA ALA A 58 -5.64 11.71 7.82
C ALA A 58 -4.45 12.67 7.73
N SER A 59 -3.30 12.24 8.25
CA SER A 59 -2.03 12.96 8.11
C SER A 59 -1.56 12.99 6.65
N LYS A 60 -0.73 13.99 6.28
CA LYS A 60 -0.18 14.10 4.90
C LYS A 60 0.48 12.79 4.41
N LYS A 61 1.15 12.06 5.30
CA LYS A 61 1.81 10.78 4.99
C LYS A 61 0.80 9.68 4.69
N GLU A 62 -0.27 9.59 5.47
CA GLU A 62 -1.35 8.62 5.25
C GLU A 62 -2.09 8.91 3.95
N LYS A 63 -2.40 10.19 3.68
CA LYS A 63 -3.01 10.59 2.39
C LYS A 63 -2.17 10.14 1.20
N ALA A 64 -0.84 10.34 1.28
CA ALA A 64 0.07 9.91 0.23
C ALA A 64 0.10 8.38 0.05
N ASN A 65 0.05 7.62 1.15
CA ASN A 65 -0.01 6.16 1.10
C ASN A 65 -1.33 5.66 0.50
N LEU A 66 -2.47 6.22 0.92
CA LEU A 66 -3.79 5.90 0.38
C LEU A 66 -3.85 6.17 -1.12
N ASN A 67 -3.32 7.31 -1.58
CA ASN A 67 -3.24 7.63 -3.00
C ASN A 67 -2.38 6.63 -3.80
N ARG A 68 -1.25 6.19 -3.23
CA ARG A 68 -0.38 5.19 -3.88
C ARG A 68 -1.09 3.84 -3.99
N GLU A 69 -1.81 3.43 -2.96
CA GLU A 69 -2.59 2.19 -2.96
C GLU A 69 -3.72 2.24 -3.99
N TYR A 70 -4.51 3.31 -3.99
CA TYR A 70 -5.58 3.54 -4.97
C TYR A 70 -5.04 3.51 -6.41
N LYS A 71 -3.91 4.19 -6.66
CA LYS A 71 -3.24 4.19 -7.96
C LYS A 71 -2.79 2.78 -8.38
N ALA A 72 -2.29 1.97 -7.44
CA ALA A 72 -1.91 0.58 -7.72
C ALA A 72 -3.11 -0.28 -8.11
N LEU A 73 -4.19 -0.21 -7.33
CA LEU A 73 -5.45 -0.92 -7.59
C LEU A 73 -6.04 -0.56 -8.95
N ASN A 74 -6.13 0.74 -9.25
CA ASN A 74 -6.68 1.21 -10.53
C ASN A 74 -5.78 0.83 -11.72
N THR A 75 -4.45 0.83 -11.52
CA THR A 75 -3.51 0.34 -12.54
C THR A 75 -3.71 -1.15 -12.83
N LEU A 76 -3.87 -1.97 -11.78
CA LEU A 76 -4.14 -3.41 -11.95
C LEU A 76 -5.48 -3.65 -12.62
N TYR A 77 -6.51 -2.90 -12.23
CA TYR A 77 -7.84 -2.98 -12.82
C TYR A 77 -7.81 -2.72 -14.33
N LYS A 78 -7.11 -1.66 -14.76
CA LYS A 78 -6.87 -1.36 -16.18
C LYS A 78 -6.03 -2.42 -16.88
N LYS A 79 -4.92 -2.86 -16.26
CA LYS A 79 -4.01 -3.87 -16.83
C LYS A 79 -4.73 -5.20 -17.08
N LYS A 80 -5.62 -5.60 -16.17
CA LYS A 80 -6.44 -6.82 -16.29
C LYS A 80 -7.64 -6.65 -17.23
N LYS A 81 -7.82 -5.47 -17.85
CA LYS A 81 -8.97 -5.13 -18.70
C LYS A 81 -10.33 -5.41 -18.04
N CYS A 82 -10.40 -5.17 -16.72
CA CYS A 82 -11.64 -5.35 -15.98
C CYS A 82 -12.72 -4.42 -16.56
N HIS A 83 -13.88 -4.97 -16.92
CA HIS A 83 -15.01 -4.17 -17.37
C HIS A 83 -15.64 -3.46 -16.17
N LYS A 84 -15.82 -2.13 -16.28
CA LYS A 84 -16.59 -1.36 -15.30
C LYS A 84 -17.98 -1.96 -15.23
N ARG A 85 -18.37 -2.51 -14.08
CA ARG A 85 -19.79 -2.72 -13.85
C ARG A 85 -20.41 -1.35 -13.67
N THR A 86 -21.31 -1.00 -14.57
CA THR A 86 -22.21 0.14 -14.37
C THR A 86 -22.93 -0.10 -13.04
N PRO A 87 -22.80 0.78 -12.04
CA PRO A 87 -23.58 0.63 -10.81
C PRO A 87 -25.06 0.66 -11.22
N ARG A 88 -25.77 -0.42 -10.93
CA ARG A 88 -27.23 -0.49 -11.05
C ARG A 88 -27.87 0.24 -9.88
#